data_AF-A0A6G7J0E3-F1
#
_entry.id   AF-A0A6G7J0E3-F1
#
_cell.length_a   1.000
_cell.length_b   1.000
_cell.length_c   1.000
_cell.angle_alpha   90.00
_cell.angle_beta   90.00
_cell.angle_gamma   90.00
#
_symmetry.space_group_name_H-M   'P 1'
#
loop_
_entity.id
_entity.type
_entity.pdbx_description
1 polymer ?
#
loop_
_entity_poly.entity_id
_entity_poly.type
_entity_poly.pdbx_seq_one_letter_code
_entity_poly.pdbx_strand_id
1 'polypeptide(L)'
;MEKTVETQKKNAKATAVATKPKAANVVPAKGTLKLENMETILQKIERLEQLKRHYGRLKYKQTDLQKALEKIKTHKSKKSDKFEQEEVEEFPYVIVLKGKGDYDRFEEIFTINQPETVENFTAYLLNEVDQVVEVFKNDLQEQTKNLGN
;
A
#
# COMPACT_ATOMS: atom_id res chain seq x y z
N MET A 1 8.01 88.35 34.31
CA MET A 1 9.35 88.30 33.70
C MET A 1 9.68 86.84 33.44
N GLU A 2 9.78 86.47 32.17
CA GLU A 2 10.40 85.21 31.76
C GLU A 2 11.92 85.26 32.04
N LYS A 3 12.51 84.10 32.35
CA LYS A 3 13.80 83.67 31.79
C LYS A 3 14.06 82.19 32.10
N THR A 4 14.09 81.40 31.03
CA THR A 4 14.66 80.05 30.95
C THR A 4 16.17 80.16 30.70
N VAL A 5 16.99 79.34 31.37
CA VAL A 5 18.28 78.87 30.83
C VAL A 5 18.57 77.45 31.37
N GLU A 6 18.82 76.53 30.44
CA GLU A 6 19.25 75.14 30.64
C GLU A 6 20.69 75.05 31.16
N THR A 7 21.06 74.00 31.91
CA THR A 7 22.20 73.11 31.54
C THR A 7 22.20 71.80 32.35
N GLN A 8 22.47 70.68 31.66
CA GLN A 8 22.61 69.32 32.18
C GLN A 8 24.00 69.05 32.80
N LYS A 9 24.12 68.11 33.76
CA LYS A 9 25.20 67.09 33.76
C LYS A 9 24.95 65.88 34.69
N LYS A 10 24.88 64.73 34.02
CA LYS A 10 25.03 63.30 34.36
C LYS A 10 25.80 62.91 35.64
N ASN A 11 25.28 61.90 36.36
CA ASN A 11 25.89 60.57 36.62
C ASN A 11 25.12 59.86 37.78
N ALA A 12 24.28 58.87 37.47
CA ALA A 12 24.60 57.44 37.50
C ALA A 12 24.60 56.80 38.91
N LYS A 13 23.46 56.22 39.31
CA LYS A 13 23.42 54.91 39.99
C LYS A 13 22.02 54.30 39.86
N ALA A 14 21.95 53.19 39.13
CA ALA A 14 20.76 52.40 38.88
C ALA A 14 20.36 51.57 40.10
N THR A 15 19.06 51.41 40.38
CA THR A 15 18.36 50.10 40.32
C THR A 15 16.85 50.23 40.63
N ALA A 16 16.09 49.26 40.12
CA ALA A 16 14.66 49.01 40.31
C ALA A 16 13.69 49.78 39.38
N VAL A 17 13.64 49.37 38.12
CA VAL A 17 12.36 49.29 37.40
C VAL A 17 12.22 47.85 36.91
N ALA A 18 11.21 47.16 37.43
CA ALA A 18 10.77 45.87 36.94
C ALA A 18 10.27 46.03 35.51
N THR A 19 11.16 45.82 34.54
CA THR A 19 10.79 45.68 33.14
C THR A 19 10.15 44.32 32.94
N LYS A 20 8.87 44.35 32.55
CA LYS A 20 8.10 43.24 31.99
C LYS A 20 8.99 42.38 31.09
N PRO A 21 8.89 41.04 31.14
CA PRO A 21 9.59 40.21 30.18
C PRO A 21 9.14 40.64 28.78
N LYS A 22 10.10 41.13 27.98
CA LYS A 22 9.95 41.21 26.53
C LYS A 22 9.44 39.85 26.11
N ALA A 23 8.22 39.80 25.59
CA ALA A 23 7.74 38.66 24.83
C ALA A 23 8.88 38.27 23.90
N ALA A 24 9.42 37.07 24.13
CA ALA A 24 10.35 36.48 23.21
C ALA A 24 9.68 36.61 21.84
N ASN A 25 10.33 37.33 20.93
CA ASN A 25 10.13 37.09 19.52
C ASN A 25 10.61 35.66 19.31
N VAL A 26 9.74 34.70 19.62
CA VAL A 26 9.82 33.34 19.17
C VAL A 26 9.62 33.47 17.68
N VAL A 27 10.73 33.64 16.98
CA VAL A 27 10.87 33.21 15.60
C VAL A 27 10.20 31.83 15.60
N PRO A 28 9.08 31.61 14.89
CA PRO A 28 8.57 30.26 14.78
C PRO A 28 9.70 29.47 14.15
N ALA A 29 10.30 28.57 14.93
CA ALA A 29 11.32 27.69 14.42
C ALA A 29 10.68 26.96 13.25
N LYS A 30 11.09 27.31 12.03
CA LYS A 30 10.82 26.51 10.83
C LYS A 30 11.16 25.07 11.21
N GLY A 31 10.16 24.22 11.36
CA GLY A 31 10.37 22.78 11.53
C GLY A 31 9.95 22.13 12.86
N THR A 32 9.22 22.79 13.77
CA THR A 32 8.54 22.02 14.83
C THR A 32 7.22 21.46 14.32
N LEU A 33 7.31 20.28 13.68
CA LEU A 33 6.17 19.39 13.48
C LEU A 33 5.51 19.17 14.84
N LYS A 34 4.28 19.67 15.02
CA LYS A 34 3.47 19.42 16.23
C LYS A 34 3.35 17.91 16.45
N LEU A 35 3.40 17.44 17.69
CA LEU A 35 3.33 16.01 18.05
C LEU A 35 2.12 15.28 17.41
N GLU A 36 0.98 15.94 17.28
CA GLU A 36 -0.22 15.45 16.59
C GLU A 36 0.04 15.12 15.10
N ASN A 37 0.94 15.86 14.45
CA ASN A 37 1.35 15.59 13.07
C ASN A 37 2.25 14.35 12.99
N MET A 38 3.03 14.06 14.03
CA MET A 38 3.93 12.90 14.09
C MET A 38 3.13 11.59 14.18
N GLU A 39 2.12 11.54 15.05
CA GLU A 39 1.23 10.37 15.15
C GLU A 39 0.45 10.13 13.84
N THR A 40 -0.05 11.21 13.23
CA THR A 40 -0.72 11.14 11.92
C THR A 40 0.22 10.64 10.81
N ILE A 41 1.49 11.06 10.81
CA ILE A 41 2.49 10.60 9.85
C ILE A 41 2.81 9.12 10.05
N LEU A 42 2.98 8.67 11.30
CA LEU A 42 3.25 7.26 11.62
C LEU A 42 2.10 6.35 11.18
N GLN A 43 0.84 6.76 11.43
CA GLN A 43 -0.33 6.03 10.95
C GLN A 43 -0.40 5.95 9.42
N LYS A 44 -0.02 7.02 8.70
CA LYS A 44 0.06 7.00 7.24
C LYS A 44 1.14 6.04 6.73
N ILE A 45 2.31 6.01 7.37
CA ILE A 45 3.40 5.08 7.02
C ILE A 45 2.96 3.64 7.25
N GLU A 46 2.31 3.34 8.38
CA GLU A 46 1.84 1.98 8.68
C GLU A 46 0.81 1.49 7.66
N ARG A 47 -0.13 2.35 7.26
CA ARG A 47 -1.10 2.04 6.19
C ARG A 47 -0.41 1.73 4.87
N LEU A 48 0.62 2.51 4.50
CA LEU A 48 1.40 2.24 3.29
C LEU A 48 2.17 0.93 3.35
N GLU A 49 2.72 0.57 4.50
CA GLU A 49 3.40 -0.71 4.67
C GLU A 49 2.43 -1.89 4.55
N GLN A 50 1.23 -1.77 5.10
CA GLN A 50 0.17 -2.76 4.92
C GLN A 50 -0.21 -2.88 3.43
N LEU A 51 -0.45 -1.76 2.76
CA LEU A 51 -0.80 -1.72 1.33
C LEU A 51 0.31 -2.35 0.46
N LYS A 52 1.57 -2.04 0.74
CA LYS A 52 2.75 -2.65 0.10
C LYS A 52 2.79 -4.17 0.30
N ARG A 53 2.51 -4.66 1.52
CA ARG A 53 2.46 -6.10 1.81
C ARG A 53 1.34 -6.79 1.02
N HIS A 54 0.15 -6.21 0.96
CA HIS A 54 -0.97 -6.74 0.18
C HIS A 54 -0.67 -6.77 -1.32
N TYR A 55 -0.15 -5.67 -1.87
CA TYR A 55 0.30 -5.61 -3.26
C TYR A 55 1.36 -6.66 -3.58
N GLY A 56 2.36 -6.83 -2.71
CA GLY A 56 3.39 -7.86 -2.87
C GLY A 56 2.79 -9.27 -2.95
N ARG A 57 1.88 -9.61 -2.04
CA ARG A 57 1.19 -10.92 -2.04
C ARG A 57 0.36 -11.14 -3.31
N LEU A 58 -0.35 -10.12 -3.78
CA LEU A 58 -1.13 -10.19 -5.02
C LEU A 58 -0.22 -10.42 -6.24
N LYS A 59 0.92 -9.73 -6.32
CA LYS A 59 1.90 -9.90 -7.39
C LYS A 59 2.51 -11.31 -7.43
N TYR A 60 2.75 -11.92 -6.28
CA TYR A 60 3.17 -13.33 -6.22
C TYR A 60 2.08 -14.26 -6.79
N LYS A 61 0.82 -14.07 -6.37
CA LYS A 61 -0.30 -14.87 -6.88
C LYS A 61 -0.51 -14.68 -8.39
N GLN A 62 -0.35 -13.46 -8.90
CA GLN A 62 -0.37 -13.16 -10.33
C GLN A 62 0.68 -13.98 -11.09
N THR A 63 1.92 -13.98 -10.59
CA THR A 63 3.04 -14.73 -11.19
C THR A 63 2.77 -16.24 -11.18
N ASP A 64 2.22 -16.76 -10.09
CA ASP A 64 1.89 -18.19 -9.98
C ASP A 64 0.77 -18.59 -10.94
N LEU A 65 -0.26 -17.74 -11.10
CA LEU A 65 -1.36 -17.95 -12.05
C LEU A 65 -0.87 -17.89 -13.51
N GLN A 66 0.02 -16.95 -13.84
CA GLN A 66 0.66 -16.87 -15.16
C GLN A 66 1.40 -18.17 -15.50
N LYS A 67 2.25 -18.64 -14.57
CA LYS A 67 2.98 -19.91 -14.74
C LYS A 67 2.04 -21.10 -14.87
N ALA A 68 0.95 -21.14 -14.10
CA ALA A 68 -0.04 -22.21 -14.18
C ALA A 68 -0.72 -22.22 -15.56
N LEU A 69 -1.14 -21.05 -16.05
CA LEU A 69 -1.77 -20.91 -17.37
C LEU A 69 -0.84 -21.32 -18.51
N GLU A 70 0.44 -20.92 -18.46
CA GLU A 70 1.45 -21.34 -19.43
C GLU A 70 1.59 -22.86 -19.47
N LYS A 71 1.70 -23.52 -18.30
CA LYS A 71 1.80 -24.98 -18.24
C LYS A 71 0.56 -25.69 -18.77
N ILE A 72 -0.64 -25.16 -18.50
CA ILE A 72 -1.90 -25.69 -19.04
C ILE A 72 -1.87 -25.62 -20.57
N LYS A 73 -1.47 -24.46 -21.13
CA LYS A 73 -1.37 -24.26 -22.59
C LYS A 73 -0.33 -25.18 -23.22
N THR A 74 0.85 -25.33 -22.63
CA THR A 74 1.90 -26.25 -23.11
C THR A 74 1.42 -27.70 -23.09
N HIS A 75 0.70 -28.13 -22.05
CA HIS A 75 0.16 -29.49 -21.99
C HIS A 75 -0.91 -29.71 -23.07
N LYS A 76 -1.78 -28.72 -23.33
CA LYS A 76 -2.76 -28.80 -24.43
C LYS A 76 -2.10 -28.83 -25.81
N SER A 77 -1.04 -28.05 -26.04
CA SER A 77 -0.36 -28.01 -27.34
C SER A 77 0.40 -29.31 -27.64
N LYS A 78 0.94 -29.98 -26.62
CA LYS A 78 1.58 -31.30 -26.77
C LYS A 78 0.65 -32.36 -27.38
N LYS A 79 -0.66 -32.28 -27.14
CA LYS A 79 -1.64 -33.23 -27.70
C LYS A 79 -1.90 -33.05 -29.21
N SER A 80 -1.45 -31.96 -29.82
CA SER A 80 -1.78 -31.64 -31.23
C SER A 80 -0.73 -32.07 -32.26
N ASP A 81 0.47 -32.47 -31.83
CA ASP A 81 1.65 -32.44 -32.70
C ASP A 81 2.25 -33.82 -33.06
N LYS A 82 1.58 -34.94 -32.75
CA LYS A 82 2.14 -36.28 -32.98
C LYS A 82 1.17 -37.28 -33.60
N PHE A 83 1.59 -37.78 -34.77
CA PHE A 83 0.97 -38.84 -35.59
C PHE A 83 1.19 -40.27 -35.04
N GLU A 84 1.80 -40.42 -33.87
CA GLU A 84 2.09 -41.72 -33.25
C GLU A 84 1.30 -41.86 -31.95
N GLN A 85 0.80 -43.08 -31.71
CA GLN A 85 0.00 -43.47 -30.56
C GLN A 85 0.73 -43.17 -29.24
N GLU A 86 0.59 -41.97 -28.71
CA GLU A 86 1.05 -41.62 -27.36
C GLU A 86 -0.07 -41.89 -26.36
N GLU A 87 0.28 -42.57 -25.27
CA GLU A 87 -0.53 -42.65 -24.05
C GLU A 87 -1.10 -41.26 -23.74
N VAL A 88 -2.42 -41.16 -23.65
CA VAL A 88 -3.10 -39.89 -23.36
C VAL A 88 -2.66 -39.45 -21.97
N GLU A 89 -1.65 -38.57 -21.88
CA GLU A 89 -1.22 -37.99 -20.61
C GLU A 89 -2.44 -37.31 -19.98
N GLU A 90 -2.82 -37.77 -18.78
CA GLU A 90 -3.97 -37.25 -18.05
C GLU A 90 -3.74 -35.77 -17.73
N PHE A 91 -4.79 -34.95 -17.85
CA PHE A 91 -4.72 -33.54 -17.54
C PHE A 91 -4.57 -33.35 -16.02
N PRO A 92 -3.43 -32.82 -15.52
CA PRO A 92 -3.09 -32.92 -14.11
C PRO A 92 -3.62 -31.74 -13.27
N TYR A 93 -4.42 -30.84 -13.85
CA TYR A 93 -4.89 -29.62 -13.19
C TYR A 93 -6.36 -29.72 -12.81
N VAL A 94 -6.71 -29.19 -11.64
CA VAL A 94 -8.05 -29.24 -11.08
C VAL A 94 -8.40 -27.94 -10.36
N ILE A 95 -9.62 -27.46 -10.54
CA ILE A 95 -10.23 -26.42 -9.70
C ILE A 95 -10.85 -27.11 -8.50
N VAL A 96 -10.46 -26.69 -7.29
CA VAL A 96 -11.05 -27.19 -6.04
C VAL A 96 -11.87 -26.08 -5.41
N LEU A 97 -13.19 -26.28 -5.35
CA LEU A 97 -14.12 -25.38 -4.68
C LEU A 97 -14.51 -25.98 -3.34
N LYS A 98 -14.36 -25.19 -2.29
CA LYS A 98 -14.66 -25.59 -0.92
C LYS A 98 -15.92 -24.87 -0.45
N GLY A 99 -17.02 -25.58 -0.35
CA GLY A 99 -18.27 -25.09 0.22
C GLY A 99 -18.19 -25.00 1.74
N LYS A 100 -18.89 -24.03 2.33
CA LYS A 100 -19.24 -24.09 3.75
C LYS A 100 -20.52 -24.91 3.84
N GLY A 101 -20.42 -26.12 4.39
CA GLY A 101 -21.60 -26.93 4.66
C GLY A 101 -22.46 -26.26 5.72
N ASP A 102 -23.77 -26.19 5.50
CA ASP A 102 -24.71 -25.82 6.56
C ASP A 102 -24.93 -27.04 7.49
N TYR A 103 -25.03 -26.78 8.80
CA TYR A 103 -25.38 -27.75 9.85
C TYR A 103 -24.48 -28.99 9.97
N ASP A 104 -23.29 -28.84 10.56
CA ASP A 104 -22.41 -29.95 11.01
C ASP A 104 -22.04 -31.00 9.95
N ARG A 105 -22.21 -30.72 8.65
CA ARG A 105 -21.73 -31.59 7.57
C ARG A 105 -20.30 -31.25 7.19
N PHE A 106 -19.56 -32.31 6.84
CA PHE A 106 -18.21 -32.23 6.28
C PHE A 106 -18.14 -31.19 5.15
N GLU A 107 -17.01 -30.48 5.08
CA GLU A 107 -16.74 -29.49 4.04
C GLU A 107 -17.00 -30.11 2.66
N GLU A 108 -18.00 -29.59 1.94
CA GLU A 108 -18.30 -30.07 0.59
C GLU A 108 -17.18 -29.60 -0.36
N ILE A 109 -16.38 -30.54 -0.85
CA ILE A 109 -15.31 -30.28 -1.81
C ILE A 109 -15.80 -30.66 -3.21
N PHE A 110 -15.86 -29.68 -4.10
CA PHE A 110 -16.18 -29.88 -5.51
C PHE A 110 -14.91 -29.72 -6.35
N THR A 111 -14.65 -30.69 -7.22
CA THR A 111 -13.47 -30.69 -8.10
C THR A 111 -13.87 -30.64 -9.56
N ILE A 112 -13.26 -29.74 -10.33
CA ILE A 112 -13.47 -29.62 -11.78
C ILE A 112 -12.14 -29.79 -12.49
N ASN A 113 -12.00 -30.81 -13.34
CA ASN A 113 -10.77 -31.16 -14.05
C ASN A 113 -10.89 -31.08 -15.59
N GLN A 114 -11.95 -30.45 -16.10
CA GLN A 114 -12.16 -30.27 -17.54
C GLN A 114 -11.13 -29.26 -18.10
N PRO A 115 -10.24 -29.63 -19.05
CA PRO A 115 -9.11 -28.80 -19.45
C PRO A 115 -9.46 -27.38 -19.87
N GLU A 116 -10.51 -27.22 -20.68
CA GLU A 116 -11.00 -25.91 -21.13
C GLU A 116 -11.57 -25.10 -19.98
N THR A 117 -12.30 -25.74 -19.06
CA THR A 117 -12.83 -25.06 -17.87
C THR A 117 -11.71 -24.59 -16.96
N VAL A 118 -10.68 -25.42 -16.73
CA VAL A 118 -9.52 -25.07 -15.90
C VAL A 118 -8.70 -23.95 -16.55
N GLU A 119 -8.48 -24.00 -17.86
CA GLU A 119 -7.80 -22.93 -18.59
C GLU A 119 -8.56 -21.60 -18.50
N ASN A 120 -9.85 -21.60 -18.86
CA ASN A 120 -10.68 -20.40 -18.86
C ASN A 120 -10.80 -19.80 -17.46
N PHE A 121 -11.00 -20.65 -16.45
CA PHE A 121 -11.05 -20.19 -15.06
C PHE A 121 -9.73 -19.58 -14.60
N THR A 122 -8.60 -20.21 -14.92
CA THR A 122 -7.27 -19.70 -14.56
C THR A 122 -6.99 -18.36 -15.26
N ALA A 123 -7.34 -18.24 -16.54
CA ALA A 123 -7.20 -17.00 -17.30
C ALA A 123 -8.10 -15.88 -16.76
N TYR A 124 -9.35 -16.21 -16.40
CA TYR A 124 -10.28 -15.28 -15.77
C TYR A 124 -9.74 -14.78 -14.43
N LEU A 125 -9.29 -15.71 -13.56
CA LEU A 125 -8.74 -15.35 -12.25
C LEU A 125 -7.47 -14.50 -12.37
N LEU A 126 -6.62 -14.78 -13.36
CA LEU A 126 -5.45 -13.94 -13.65
C LEU A 126 -5.87 -12.51 -14.02
N ASN A 127 -6.86 -12.35 -14.91
CA ASN A 127 -7.36 -11.04 -15.28
C ASN A 127 -7.94 -10.26 -14.09
N GLU A 128 -8.72 -10.92 -13.21
CA GLU A 128 -9.21 -10.30 -11.98
C GLU A 128 -8.07 -9.83 -11.07
N VAL A 129 -7.03 -10.66 -10.90
CA VAL A 129 -5.84 -10.29 -10.13
C VAL A 129 -5.10 -9.12 -10.78
N ASP A 130 -4.97 -9.10 -12.10
CA ASP A 130 -4.31 -8.02 -12.85
C ASP A 130 -5.01 -6.68 -12.61
N GLN A 131 -6.35 -6.65 -12.70
CA GLN A 131 -7.15 -5.45 -12.44
C GLN A 131 -6.97 -4.95 -11.00
N VAL A 132 -7.00 -5.85 -10.01
CA VAL A 132 -6.77 -5.47 -8.61
C VAL A 132 -5.36 -4.93 -8.41
N VAL A 133 -4.34 -5.58 -8.98
CA VAL A 133 -2.94 -5.13 -8.90
C VAL A 133 -2.78 -3.74 -9.51
N GLU A 134 -3.46 -3.45 -10.63
CA GLU A 134 -3.45 -2.14 -11.27
C GLU A 134 -4.08 -1.05 -10.39
N VAL A 135 -5.26 -1.32 -9.80
CA VAL A 135 -5.91 -0.40 -8.86
C VAL A 135 -5.01 -0.10 -7.67
N PHE A 136 -4.40 -1.14 -7.07
CA PHE A 136 -3.47 -0.97 -5.95
C PHE A 136 -2.23 -0.15 -6.34
N LYS A 137 -1.71 -0.33 -7.56
CA LYS A 137 -0.57 0.43 -8.06
C LYS A 137 -0.92 1.92 -8.19
N ASN A 138 -2.12 2.22 -8.71
CA ASN A 138 -2.60 3.60 -8.87
C ASN A 138 -2.79 4.27 -7.50
N ASP A 139 -3.40 3.59 -6.53
CA ASP A 139 -3.58 4.11 -5.17
C ASP A 139 -2.23 4.35 -4.47
N LEU A 140 -1.29 3.39 -4.55
CA LEU A 140 0.07 3.59 -4.03
C LEU A 140 0.77 4.82 -4.63
N GLN A 141 0.62 5.04 -5.95
CA GLN A 141 1.19 6.22 -6.62
C GLN A 141 0.54 7.52 -6.14
N GLU A 142 -0.77 7.54 -5.95
CA GLU A 142 -1.50 8.72 -5.45
C GLU A 142 -1.12 9.05 -4.00
N GLN A 143 -1.10 8.06 -3.12
CA GLN A 143 -0.67 8.23 -1.73
C GLN A 143 0.79 8.72 -1.64
N THR A 144 1.68 8.21 -2.51
CA THR A 144 3.08 8.65 -2.56
C THR A 144 3.21 10.12 -2.99
N LYS A 145 2.42 10.58 -3.97
CA LYS A 145 2.39 12.00 -4.37
C LYS A 145 1.91 12.90 -3.22
N ASN A 146 0.91 12.44 -2.47
CA ASN A 146 0.35 13.17 -1.32
C ASN A 146 1.29 13.18 -0.09
N LEU A 147 2.39 12.43 -0.10
CA LEU A 147 3.44 12.47 0.93
C LEU A 147 4.63 13.37 0.56
N GLY A 148 4.81 13.69 -0.72
CA GLY A 148 5.88 14.56 -1.21
C GLY A 148 5.56 16.05 -1.21
N ASN A 149 4.30 16.42 -0.92
CA ASN A 149 3.80 17.79 -0.75
C ASN A 149 3.52 18.08 0.73
#